data_AF-A0A348WRF1-F1
#
_entry.id   AF-A0A348WRF1-F1
#
_cell.length_a   1.000
_cell.length_b   1.000
_cell.length_c   1.000
_cell.angle_alpha   90.00
_cell.angle_beta   90.00
_cell.angle_gamma   90.00
#
_symmetry.space_group_name_H-M   'P 1'
#
loop_
_entity.id
_entity.type
_entity.pdbx_description
1 polymer ?
#
loop_
_entity_poly.entity_id
_entity_poly.type
_entity_poly.pdbx_seq_one_letter_code
_entity_poly.pdbx_strand_id
1 'polypeptide(L)'
;MKFYFKELSWLSFNERVLQEANDEEVPVIERVRFLGIFSSNMDEFFQVRVADVRRRIFFAQTDAQRKDSERLLHLIQQKVVQLQEQFELIHRKVIKALRAENIIWASGEQVTEDEKAGLREYFDNKIKPQIVPILINDTTDLVKVINEDKTYLLAQLQQSGQRKYAAVQIPSHELSRFVILPKKRDSKLRKVLFLDDVVLLNLASLFKGIVPFQSIIAFSFKMTRDAEYRPSDDIEQSLLERMEEGLKQREKADPVRLVYDRAMPIHMLNLLSKKLHLNQYDAMVAGGRYRNTKDFLSFENLGGKKLEHPPIPALKHPRFEQADNVFDSIKRNDILLYYPY
;
A
#
# COMPACT_ATOMS: atom_id res chain seq x y z
N MET A 1 -29.20 -24.13 -3.04
CA MET A 1 -28.43 -23.10 -3.78
C MET A 1 -27.06 -22.99 -3.11
N LYS A 2 -25.95 -23.13 -3.84
CA LYS A 2 -24.61 -22.98 -3.24
C LYS A 2 -24.27 -21.50 -3.20
N PHE A 3 -24.10 -20.95 -2.00
CA PHE A 3 -23.66 -19.58 -1.80
C PHE A 3 -22.15 -19.52 -1.62
N TYR A 4 -21.53 -18.42 -2.06
CA TYR A 4 -20.11 -18.15 -1.87
C TYR A 4 -19.94 -17.12 -0.76
N PHE A 5 -18.84 -17.21 -0.01
CA PHE A 5 -18.49 -16.17 0.94
C PHE A 5 -18.23 -14.84 0.21
N LYS A 6 -18.87 -13.75 0.69
CA LYS A 6 -18.74 -12.42 0.08
C LYS A 6 -17.30 -11.92 0.05
N GLU A 7 -16.49 -12.32 1.02
CA GLU A 7 -15.08 -11.98 1.14
C GLU A 7 -14.24 -12.65 0.05
N LEU A 8 -14.50 -13.92 -0.27
CA LEU A 8 -13.83 -14.63 -1.36
C LEU A 8 -14.31 -14.14 -2.74
N SER A 9 -15.59 -13.79 -2.85
CA SER A 9 -16.12 -13.14 -4.06
C SER A 9 -15.46 -11.78 -4.29
N TRP A 10 -15.27 -10.98 -3.24
CA TRP A 10 -14.55 -9.71 -3.32
C TRP A 10 -13.09 -9.90 -3.74
N LEU A 11 -12.39 -10.91 -3.22
CA LEU A 11 -11.02 -11.22 -3.67
C LEU A 11 -10.98 -11.60 -5.16
N SER A 12 -12.00 -12.27 -5.65
CA SER A 12 -12.14 -12.60 -7.08
C SER A 12 -12.44 -11.36 -7.93
N PHE A 13 -13.18 -10.39 -7.39
CA PHE A 13 -13.32 -9.07 -8.02
C PHE A 13 -11.96 -8.36 -8.12
N ASN A 14 -11.18 -8.33 -7.04
CA ASN A 14 -9.87 -7.66 -7.08
C ASN A 14 -8.88 -8.42 -7.99
N GLU A 15 -9.02 -9.74 -8.16
CA GLU A 15 -8.31 -10.50 -9.18
C GLU A 15 -8.61 -10.02 -10.60
N ARG A 16 -9.84 -9.56 -10.90
CA ARG A 16 -10.17 -8.94 -12.20
C ARG A 16 -9.43 -7.62 -12.41
N VAL A 17 -9.27 -6.80 -11.36
CA VAL A 17 -8.43 -5.58 -11.44
C VAL A 17 -6.99 -5.93 -11.79
N LEU A 18 -6.48 -7.04 -11.24
CA LEU A 18 -5.14 -7.52 -11.56
C LEU A 18 -5.03 -8.06 -13.01
N GLN A 19 -6.12 -8.53 -13.59
CA GLN A 19 -6.16 -8.92 -15.01
C GLN A 19 -5.99 -7.71 -15.93
N GLU A 20 -6.58 -6.56 -15.62
CA GLU A 20 -6.35 -5.30 -16.37
C GLU A 20 -4.86 -4.88 -16.36
N ALA A 21 -4.15 -5.09 -15.24
CA ALA A 21 -2.71 -4.86 -15.19
C ALA A 21 -1.89 -5.85 -16.04
N ASN A 22 -2.41 -7.06 -16.26
CA ASN A 22 -1.75 -8.10 -17.06
C ASN A 22 -2.10 -8.03 -18.55
N ASP A 23 -3.22 -7.41 -18.91
CA ASP A 23 -3.64 -7.23 -20.29
C ASP A 23 -2.61 -6.38 -21.07
N GLU A 24 -2.23 -6.84 -22.26
CA GLU A 24 -1.27 -6.16 -23.12
C GLU A 24 -1.94 -5.13 -24.05
N GLU A 25 -3.27 -5.16 -24.20
CA GLU A 25 -4.04 -4.14 -24.91
C GLU A 25 -4.20 -2.85 -24.07
N VAL A 26 -4.09 -2.96 -22.75
CA VAL A 26 -4.11 -1.82 -21.84
C VAL A 26 -2.77 -1.06 -21.91
N PRO A 27 -2.77 0.27 -22.07
CA PRO A 27 -1.55 1.06 -22.12
C PRO A 27 -0.69 0.89 -20.85
N VAL A 28 0.64 0.87 -21.02
CA VAL A 28 1.56 0.45 -19.93
C VAL A 28 1.49 1.30 -18.66
N ILE A 29 1.20 2.60 -18.76
CA ILE A 29 1.04 3.46 -17.57
C ILE A 29 -0.25 3.12 -16.84
N GLU A 30 -1.31 2.80 -17.56
CA GLU A 30 -2.58 2.36 -16.96
C GLU A 30 -2.42 1.01 -16.27
N ARG A 31 -1.63 0.11 -16.84
CA ARG A 31 -1.28 -1.17 -16.18
C ARG A 31 -0.54 -0.94 -14.86
N VAL A 32 0.38 0.04 -14.79
CA VAL A 32 1.03 0.45 -13.54
C VAL A 32 -0.02 0.95 -12.54
N ARG A 33 -0.96 1.80 -12.99
CA ARG A 33 -2.03 2.32 -12.14
C ARG A 33 -2.96 1.22 -11.65
N PHE A 34 -3.30 0.22 -12.47
CA PHE A 34 -4.09 -0.95 -12.07
C PHE A 34 -3.41 -1.78 -10.99
N LEU A 35 -2.07 -1.93 -11.01
CA LEU A 35 -1.33 -2.51 -9.88
C LEU A 35 -1.51 -1.68 -8.60
N GLY A 36 -1.56 -0.35 -8.75
CA GLY A 36 -1.92 0.59 -7.68
C GLY A 36 -3.33 0.41 -7.16
N ILE A 37 -4.35 0.34 -8.04
CA ILE A 37 -5.76 0.09 -7.71
C ILE A 37 -5.88 -1.23 -6.94
N PHE A 38 -5.31 -2.31 -7.47
CA PHE A 38 -5.32 -3.62 -6.83
C PHE A 38 -4.79 -3.56 -5.39
N SER A 39 -3.69 -2.83 -5.20
CA SER A 39 -3.02 -2.68 -3.91
C SER A 39 -3.84 -1.85 -2.92
N SER A 40 -4.41 -0.74 -3.39
CA SER A 40 -5.30 0.13 -2.60
C SER A 40 -6.55 -0.63 -2.16
N ASN A 41 -7.18 -1.38 -3.07
CA ASN A 41 -8.32 -2.23 -2.76
C ASN A 41 -7.93 -3.28 -1.71
N MET A 42 -6.75 -3.91 -1.85
CA MET A 42 -6.28 -4.90 -0.89
C MET A 42 -6.05 -4.29 0.49
N ASP A 43 -5.55 -3.05 0.58
CA ASP A 43 -5.44 -2.34 1.85
C ASP A 43 -6.82 -2.18 2.52
N GLU A 44 -7.83 -1.68 1.79
CA GLU A 44 -9.22 -1.54 2.26
C GLU A 44 -9.83 -2.88 2.69
N PHE A 45 -9.61 -3.95 1.91
CA PHE A 45 -10.09 -5.29 2.24
C PHE A 45 -9.58 -5.78 3.59
N PHE A 46 -8.30 -5.53 3.90
CA PHE A 46 -7.75 -5.90 5.21
C PHE A 46 -8.25 -4.99 6.32
N GLN A 47 -8.37 -3.68 6.06
CA GLN A 47 -8.86 -2.70 7.04
C GLN A 47 -10.32 -2.96 7.44
N VAL A 48 -11.17 -3.34 6.50
CA VAL A 48 -12.62 -3.47 6.73
C VAL A 48 -13.02 -4.95 6.84
N ARG A 49 -12.85 -5.72 5.76
CA ARG A 49 -13.47 -7.04 5.63
C ARG A 49 -12.76 -8.13 6.43
N VAL A 50 -11.43 -8.15 6.43
CA VAL A 50 -10.67 -9.12 7.23
C VAL A 50 -10.86 -8.82 8.72
N ALA A 51 -10.88 -7.54 9.08
CA ALA A 51 -11.18 -7.14 10.44
C ALA A 51 -12.57 -7.61 10.90
N ASP A 52 -13.61 -7.46 10.07
CA ASP A 52 -14.94 -8.00 10.37
C ASP A 52 -14.93 -9.52 10.61
N VAL A 53 -14.20 -10.28 9.78
CA VAL A 53 -14.06 -11.73 9.98
C VAL A 53 -13.35 -12.04 11.31
N ARG A 54 -12.32 -11.27 11.69
CA ARG A 54 -11.64 -11.41 12.99
C ARG A 54 -12.58 -11.11 14.15
N ARG A 55 -13.40 -10.05 14.05
CA ARG A 55 -14.41 -9.72 15.06
C ARG A 55 -15.41 -10.86 15.25
N ARG A 56 -15.86 -11.50 14.15
CA ARG A 56 -16.74 -12.69 14.22
C ARG A 56 -16.09 -13.86 14.97
N ILE A 57 -14.78 -14.07 14.84
CA ILE A 57 -14.04 -15.09 15.60
C ILE A 57 -14.02 -14.74 17.10
N PHE A 58 -13.71 -13.48 17.42
CA PHE A 58 -13.56 -13.00 18.80
C PHE A 58 -14.89 -12.99 19.57
N PHE A 59 -15.97 -12.53 18.93
CA PHE A 59 -17.31 -12.43 19.51
C PHE A 59 -18.22 -13.63 19.19
N ALA A 60 -17.66 -14.74 18.70
CA ALA A 60 -18.42 -15.96 18.42
C ALA A 60 -19.10 -16.49 19.70
N GLN A 61 -20.42 -16.69 19.65
CA GLN A 61 -21.21 -17.21 20.77
C GLN A 61 -21.11 -18.73 20.90
N THR A 62 -20.73 -19.41 19.80
CA THR A 62 -20.59 -20.87 19.76
C THR A 62 -19.29 -21.29 19.09
N ASP A 63 -18.77 -22.46 19.45
CA ASP A 63 -17.57 -23.02 18.81
C ASP A 63 -17.77 -23.30 17.31
N ALA A 64 -18.99 -23.60 16.89
CA ALA A 64 -19.32 -23.79 15.47
C ALA A 64 -19.13 -22.48 14.69
N GLN A 65 -19.70 -21.37 15.17
CA GLN A 65 -19.53 -20.04 14.57
C GLN A 65 -18.06 -19.60 14.51
N ARG A 66 -17.29 -19.88 15.57
CA ARG A 66 -15.86 -19.60 15.62
C ARG A 66 -15.12 -20.38 14.52
N LYS A 67 -15.31 -21.69 14.46
CA LYS A 67 -14.65 -22.58 13.48
C LYS A 67 -14.98 -22.20 12.04
N ASP A 68 -16.23 -21.82 11.75
CA ASP A 68 -16.61 -21.36 10.42
C ASP A 68 -15.90 -20.07 10.01
N SER A 69 -15.76 -19.12 10.95
CA SER A 69 -15.04 -17.87 10.72
C SER A 69 -13.52 -18.07 10.59
N GLU A 70 -12.94 -18.98 11.39
CA GLU A 70 -11.54 -19.39 11.26
C GLU A 70 -11.27 -20.07 9.91
N ARG A 71 -12.19 -20.93 9.45
CA ARG A 71 -12.11 -21.56 8.12
C ARG A 71 -12.15 -20.50 7.02
N LEU A 72 -13.04 -19.52 7.12
CA LEU A 72 -13.12 -18.41 6.17
C LEU A 72 -11.81 -17.60 6.15
N LEU A 73 -11.28 -17.25 7.32
CA LEU A 73 -10.01 -16.52 7.43
C LEU A 73 -8.86 -17.30 6.79
N HIS A 74 -8.81 -18.62 7.00
CA HIS A 74 -7.81 -19.48 6.36
C HIS A 74 -7.93 -19.47 4.82
N LEU A 75 -9.15 -19.58 4.28
CA LEU A 75 -9.39 -19.52 2.84
C LEU A 75 -9.01 -18.14 2.25
N ILE A 76 -9.29 -17.06 2.98
CA ILE A 76 -8.87 -15.70 2.62
C ILE A 76 -7.34 -15.63 2.54
N GLN A 77 -6.63 -16.09 3.57
CA GLN A 77 -5.16 -16.07 3.61
C GLN A 77 -4.57 -16.84 2.43
N GLN A 78 -5.08 -18.04 2.13
CA GLN A 78 -4.64 -18.83 0.97
C GLN A 78 -4.82 -18.07 -0.35
N LYS A 79 -5.99 -17.46 -0.57
CA LYS A 79 -6.26 -16.69 -1.79
C LYS A 79 -5.40 -15.43 -1.88
N VAL A 80 -5.15 -14.73 -0.78
CA VAL A 80 -4.27 -13.55 -0.76
C VAL A 80 -2.83 -13.92 -1.14
N VAL A 81 -2.30 -15.05 -0.64
CA VAL A 81 -0.96 -15.51 -1.03
C VAL A 81 -0.89 -15.78 -2.54
N GLN A 82 -1.88 -16.46 -3.11
CA GLN A 82 -1.95 -16.71 -4.56
C GLN A 82 -2.00 -15.40 -5.37
N LEU A 83 -2.82 -14.44 -4.94
CA LEU A 83 -2.91 -13.14 -5.61
C LEU A 83 -1.62 -12.34 -5.50
N GLN A 84 -0.88 -12.45 -4.38
CA GLN A 84 0.41 -11.80 -4.21
C GLN A 84 1.47 -12.37 -5.15
N GLU A 85 1.48 -13.68 -5.37
CA GLU A 85 2.37 -14.32 -6.36
C GLU A 85 2.06 -13.88 -7.79
N GLN A 86 0.78 -13.83 -8.15
CA GLN A 86 0.33 -13.29 -9.44
C GLN A 86 0.73 -11.82 -9.60
N PHE A 87 0.53 -11.00 -8.57
CA PHE A 87 0.93 -9.60 -8.56
C PHE A 87 2.41 -9.43 -8.85
N GLU A 88 3.28 -10.21 -8.19
CA GLU A 88 4.73 -10.15 -8.42
C GLU A 88 5.11 -10.52 -9.86
N LEU A 89 4.46 -11.51 -10.45
CA LEU A 89 4.67 -11.90 -11.83
C LEU A 89 4.27 -10.78 -12.81
N ILE A 90 3.07 -10.23 -12.63
CA ILE A 90 2.51 -9.18 -13.50
C ILE A 90 3.32 -7.90 -13.35
N HIS A 91 3.68 -7.52 -12.12
CA HIS A 91 4.57 -6.40 -11.86
C HIS A 91 5.87 -6.52 -12.66
N ARG A 92 6.55 -7.67 -12.65
CA ARG A 92 7.77 -7.88 -13.46
C ARG A 92 7.52 -7.70 -14.96
N LYS A 93 6.38 -8.18 -15.48
CA LYS A 93 6.01 -7.96 -16.89
C LYS A 93 5.80 -6.49 -17.20
N VAL A 94 5.08 -5.76 -16.34
CA VAL A 94 4.85 -4.31 -16.50
C VAL A 94 6.17 -3.53 -16.48
N ILE A 95 7.12 -3.89 -15.59
CA ILE A 95 8.43 -3.22 -15.55
C ILE A 95 9.21 -3.46 -16.86
N LYS A 96 9.11 -4.67 -17.40
CA LYS A 96 9.72 -5.00 -18.69
C LYS A 96 9.09 -4.19 -19.83
N ALA A 97 7.76 -4.01 -19.81
CA ALA A 97 7.05 -3.19 -20.80
C ALA A 97 7.43 -1.71 -20.69
N LEU A 98 7.52 -1.15 -19.48
CA LEU A 98 8.01 0.22 -19.25
C LEU A 98 9.41 0.42 -19.84
N ARG A 99 10.29 -0.57 -19.64
CA ARG A 99 11.66 -0.52 -20.18
C ARG A 99 11.68 -0.49 -21.71
N ALA A 100 10.77 -1.18 -22.39
CA ALA A 100 10.65 -1.13 -23.85
C ALA A 100 10.26 0.28 -24.33
N GLU A 101 9.52 1.02 -23.50
CA GLU A 101 9.13 2.42 -23.72
C GLU A 101 10.17 3.44 -23.21
N ASN A 102 11.41 3.00 -22.94
CA ASN A 102 12.51 3.81 -22.41
C ASN A 102 12.28 4.40 -21.00
N ILE A 103 11.37 3.80 -20.22
CA ILE A 103 11.14 4.15 -18.82
C ILE A 103 11.74 3.05 -17.94
N ILE A 104 12.80 3.37 -17.20
CA ILE A 104 13.48 2.43 -16.31
C ILE A 104 13.16 2.76 -14.87
N TRP A 105 12.58 1.80 -14.16
CA TRP A 105 12.64 1.76 -12.69
C TRP A 105 13.99 1.20 -12.28
N ALA A 106 14.84 2.08 -11.80
CA ALA A 106 16.19 1.77 -11.37
C ALA A 106 16.20 1.41 -9.88
N SER A 107 17.00 0.41 -9.51
CA SER A 107 17.37 0.19 -8.11
C SER A 107 18.58 1.06 -7.74
N GLY A 108 18.85 1.22 -6.45
CA GLY A 108 20.02 1.97 -5.97
C GLY A 108 21.37 1.48 -6.52
N GLU A 109 21.48 0.20 -6.91
CA GLU A 109 22.67 -0.40 -7.53
C GLU A 109 22.87 0.02 -9.00
N GLN A 110 21.80 0.46 -9.67
CA GLN A 110 21.79 0.84 -11.08
C GLN A 110 22.01 2.34 -11.30
N VAL A 111 22.36 3.06 -10.22
CA VAL A 111 22.63 4.49 -10.21
C VAL A 111 24.12 4.73 -10.39
N THR A 112 24.47 5.60 -11.33
CA THR A 112 25.86 6.04 -11.56
C THR A 112 26.37 6.94 -10.43
N GLU A 113 27.69 7.10 -10.29
CA GLU A 113 28.25 7.94 -9.21
C GLU A 113 27.80 9.41 -9.29
N ASP A 114 27.67 9.98 -10.50
CA ASP A 114 27.14 11.33 -10.69
C ASP A 114 25.68 11.45 -10.22
N GLU A 115 24.85 10.46 -10.57
CA GLU A 115 23.45 10.40 -10.12
C GLU A 115 23.38 10.21 -8.59
N LYS A 116 24.28 9.43 -7.98
CA LYS A 116 24.37 9.26 -6.52
C LYS A 116 24.71 10.58 -5.81
N ALA A 117 25.61 11.39 -6.38
CA ALA A 117 25.95 12.70 -5.82
C ALA A 117 24.73 13.63 -5.80
N GLY A 118 23.99 13.72 -6.92
CA GLY A 118 22.75 14.49 -7.00
C GLY A 118 21.65 13.96 -6.08
N LEU A 119 21.51 12.64 -5.95
CA LEU A 119 20.57 12.03 -5.00
C LEU A 119 20.94 12.31 -3.54
N ARG A 120 22.23 12.37 -3.21
CA ARG A 120 22.69 12.73 -1.87
C ARG A 120 22.35 14.17 -1.53
N GLU A 121 22.60 15.10 -2.45
CA GLU A 121 22.20 16.50 -2.28
C GLU A 121 20.68 16.64 -2.11
N TYR A 122 19.90 15.97 -2.96
CA TYR A 122 18.44 15.92 -2.82
C TYR A 122 18.01 15.33 -1.48
N PHE A 123 18.68 14.26 -1.04
CA PHE A 123 18.41 13.64 0.25
C PHE A 123 18.68 14.60 1.41
N ASP A 124 19.86 15.20 1.48
CA ASP A 124 20.25 16.08 2.58
C ASP A 124 19.38 17.35 2.65
N ASN A 125 19.01 17.92 1.49
CA ASN A 125 18.28 19.20 1.43
C ASN A 125 16.75 19.06 1.50
N LYS A 126 16.17 17.94 1.05
CA LYS A 126 14.71 17.78 0.91
C LYS A 126 14.14 16.61 1.70
N ILE A 127 14.79 15.45 1.67
CA ILE A 127 14.25 14.22 2.27
C ILE A 127 14.58 14.13 3.76
N LYS A 128 15.85 14.28 4.12
CA LYS A 128 16.37 14.13 5.49
C LYS A 128 15.62 14.99 6.51
N PRO A 129 15.26 16.27 6.25
CA PRO A 129 14.49 17.08 7.19
C PRO A 129 13.09 16.53 7.50
N GLN A 130 12.52 15.70 6.62
CA GLN A 130 11.20 15.08 6.78
C GLN A 130 11.26 13.73 7.51
N ILE A 131 12.47 13.22 7.79
CA ILE A 131 12.67 11.90 8.39
C ILE A 131 13.13 12.04 9.83
N VAL A 132 12.35 11.47 10.74
CA VAL A 132 12.73 11.27 12.14
C VAL A 132 12.87 9.77 12.40
N PRO A 133 14.10 9.24 12.56
CA PRO A 133 14.31 7.83 12.90
C PRO A 133 13.78 7.51 14.30
N ILE A 134 12.98 6.44 14.40
CA ILE A 134 12.44 5.96 15.68
C ILE A 134 13.34 4.85 16.18
N LEU A 135 14.17 5.12 17.19
CA LEU A 135 14.98 4.09 17.82
C LEU A 135 14.11 3.11 18.60
N ILE A 136 14.30 1.82 18.38
CA ILE A 136 13.52 0.75 19.01
C ILE A 136 14.31 0.23 20.20
N ASN A 137 13.80 0.51 21.40
CA ASN A 137 14.28 -0.01 22.67
C ASN A 137 13.19 -0.83 23.37
N ASP A 138 13.44 -1.32 24.58
CA ASP A 138 12.48 -2.15 25.32
C ASP A 138 11.18 -1.43 25.67
N THR A 139 11.22 -0.13 25.93
CA THR A 139 10.05 0.70 26.27
C THR A 139 9.29 1.24 25.06
N THR A 140 9.84 1.09 23.85
CA THR A 140 9.20 1.56 22.61
C THR A 140 7.97 0.71 22.28
N ASP A 141 6.82 1.36 22.21
CA ASP A 141 5.54 0.81 21.74
C ASP A 141 5.37 1.12 20.24
N LEU A 142 5.68 0.13 19.39
CA LEU A 142 5.56 0.31 17.94
C LEU A 142 4.10 0.45 17.49
N VAL A 143 3.14 -0.13 18.22
CA VAL A 143 1.72 0.01 17.91
C VAL A 143 1.24 1.44 18.11
N LYS A 144 1.92 2.28 18.91
CA LYS A 144 1.58 3.71 19.01
C LYS A 144 2.31 4.59 18.01
N VAL A 145 3.55 4.25 17.68
CA VAL A 145 4.43 5.15 16.91
C VAL A 145 4.38 4.89 15.40
N ILE A 146 4.10 3.66 14.97
CA ILE A 146 4.02 3.31 13.55
C ILE A 146 2.66 3.74 13.00
N ASN A 147 2.67 4.72 12.09
CA ASN A 147 1.48 5.16 11.39
C ASN A 147 0.94 4.03 10.50
N GLU A 148 -0.39 3.91 10.47
CA GLU A 148 -1.03 3.00 9.53
C GLU A 148 -0.74 3.42 8.09
N ASP A 149 -0.68 2.42 7.20
CA ASP A 149 -0.66 2.64 5.77
C ASP A 149 0.55 3.45 5.24
N LYS A 150 1.56 3.68 6.09
CA LYS A 150 2.87 4.23 5.73
C LYS A 150 3.89 3.11 5.56
N THR A 151 4.85 3.34 4.69
CA THR A 151 6.00 2.43 4.52
C THR A 151 7.12 2.84 5.47
N TYR A 152 7.70 1.85 6.14
CA TYR A 152 8.86 2.02 7.00
C TYR A 152 10.01 1.14 6.52
N LEU A 153 11.24 1.58 6.77
CA LEU A 153 12.43 0.75 6.74
C LEU A 153 12.79 0.38 8.17
N LEU A 154 12.83 -0.92 8.48
CA LEU A 154 13.42 -1.40 9.72
C LEU A 154 14.93 -1.51 9.51
N ALA A 155 15.69 -0.57 10.08
CA ALA A 155 17.13 -0.56 10.07
C ALA A 155 17.69 -1.34 11.26
N GLN A 156 18.65 -2.23 11.01
CA GLN A 156 19.49 -2.85 12.02
C GLN A 156 20.88 -2.21 11.95
N LEU A 157 21.28 -1.58 13.06
CA LEU A 157 22.61 -1.03 13.27
C LEU A 157 23.44 -2.02 14.10
N GLN A 158 24.51 -2.54 13.51
CA GLN A 158 25.41 -3.49 14.17
C GLN A 158 26.62 -2.75 14.74
N GLN A 159 26.93 -2.96 16.02
CA GLN A 159 28.12 -2.39 16.67
C GLN A 159 28.70 -3.37 17.69
N SER A 160 29.95 -3.82 17.52
CA SER A 160 30.68 -4.62 18.53
C SER A 160 29.88 -5.80 19.09
N GLY A 161 29.21 -6.55 18.22
CA GLY A 161 28.33 -7.67 18.60
C GLY A 161 26.91 -7.30 19.03
N GLN A 162 26.63 -6.04 19.36
CA GLN A 162 25.30 -5.56 19.70
C GLN A 162 24.50 -5.12 18.46
N ARG A 163 23.19 -5.35 18.51
CA ARG A 163 22.22 -4.94 17.48
C ARG A 163 21.30 -3.89 18.06
N LYS A 164 21.22 -2.72 17.41
CA LYS A 164 20.19 -1.72 17.66
C LYS A 164 19.27 -1.65 16.46
N TYR A 165 18.00 -1.34 16.69
CA TYR A 165 17.02 -1.24 15.63
C TYR A 165 16.42 0.15 15.58
N ALA A 166 16.04 0.58 14.39
CA ALA A 166 15.33 1.82 14.18
C ALA A 166 14.29 1.64 13.07
N ALA A 167 13.10 2.24 13.24
CA ALA A 167 12.13 2.37 12.18
C ALA A 167 12.29 3.75 11.51
N VAL A 168 12.40 3.76 10.19
CA VAL A 168 12.55 4.99 9.39
C VAL A 168 11.34 5.09 8.46
N GLN A 169 10.47 6.08 8.70
CA GLN A 169 9.31 6.33 7.85
C GLN A 169 9.76 6.88 6.49
N ILE A 170 9.19 6.35 5.40
CA ILE A 170 9.35 6.94 4.07
C ILE A 170 8.36 8.11 3.92
N PRO A 171 8.81 9.35 3.65
CA PRO A 171 7.95 10.53 3.58
C PRO A 171 7.26 10.66 2.21
N SER A 172 6.53 9.62 1.80
CA SER A 172 5.86 9.55 0.49
C SER A 172 4.56 10.36 0.40
N HIS A 173 4.17 11.04 1.48
CA HIS A 173 3.01 11.90 1.54
C HIS A 173 3.40 13.37 1.31
N GLU A 174 4.56 13.76 1.83
CA GLU A 174 5.13 15.09 1.68
C GLU A 174 5.91 15.22 0.37
N LEU A 175 6.47 14.11 -0.13
CA LEU A 175 7.29 14.05 -1.33
C LEU A 175 6.73 13.01 -2.30
N SER A 176 6.87 13.26 -3.60
CA SER A 176 6.59 12.25 -4.61
C SER A 176 7.43 11.01 -4.35
N ARG A 177 6.76 9.86 -4.34
CA ARG A 177 7.44 8.58 -4.16
C ARG A 177 8.32 8.22 -5.36
N PHE A 178 8.05 8.80 -6.53
CA PHE A 178 8.82 8.58 -7.75
C PHE A 178 9.82 9.70 -7.94
N VAL A 179 11.09 9.42 -7.68
CA VAL A 179 12.19 10.36 -7.89
C VAL A 179 12.71 10.19 -9.31
N ILE A 180 12.38 11.16 -10.16
CA ILE A 180 12.81 11.17 -11.57
C ILE A 180 14.23 11.72 -11.64
N LEU A 181 15.17 10.92 -12.15
CA LEU A 181 16.53 11.37 -12.33
C LEU A 181 16.66 12.34 -13.52
N PRO A 182 17.60 13.30 -13.46
CA PRO A 182 17.90 14.18 -14.59
C PRO A 182 18.23 13.38 -15.85
N LYS A 183 17.64 13.81 -16.96
CA LYS A 183 17.87 13.22 -18.28
C LYS A 183 19.28 13.60 -18.75
N LYS A 184 20.09 12.62 -19.15
CA LYS A 184 21.35 12.90 -19.87
C LYS A 184 21.05 13.56 -21.22
N ARG A 185 21.87 14.52 -21.64
CA ARG A 185 21.75 15.18 -22.96
C ARG A 185 21.62 14.12 -24.05
N ASP A 186 20.64 14.30 -24.94
CA ASP A 186 20.31 13.41 -26.07
C ASP A 186 19.77 12.00 -25.78
N SER A 187 19.61 11.60 -24.50
CA SER A 187 19.07 10.27 -24.17
C SER A 187 17.55 10.28 -24.05
N LYS A 188 16.81 9.45 -24.81
CA LYS A 188 15.36 9.28 -24.60
C LYS A 188 15.01 8.56 -23.29
N LEU A 189 16.01 8.03 -22.58
CA LEU A 189 15.84 7.25 -21.37
C LEU A 189 15.33 8.10 -20.20
N ARG A 190 14.25 7.65 -19.56
CA ARG A 190 13.75 8.20 -18.30
C ARG A 190 14.05 7.20 -17.20
N LYS A 191 14.86 7.59 -16.23
CA LYS A 191 15.11 6.78 -15.03
C LYS A 191 14.28 7.32 -13.87
N VAL A 192 13.64 6.40 -13.16
CA VAL A 192 12.87 6.67 -11.95
C VAL A 192 13.42 5.79 -10.85
N LEU A 193 13.58 6.35 -9.66
CA LEU A 193 13.83 5.61 -8.43
C LEU A 193 12.64 5.73 -7.49
N PHE A 194 12.43 4.72 -6.67
CA PHE A 194 11.59 4.87 -5.50
C PHE A 194 12.30 5.74 -4.46
N LEU A 195 11.53 6.60 -3.79
CA LEU A 195 11.99 7.37 -2.64
C LEU A 195 12.62 6.47 -1.57
N ASP A 196 12.06 5.27 -1.39
CA ASP A 196 12.59 4.20 -0.55
C ASP A 196 14.07 3.89 -0.83
N ASP A 197 14.47 3.83 -2.11
CA ASP A 197 15.86 3.55 -2.48
C ASP A 197 16.77 4.76 -2.25
N VAL A 198 16.27 5.98 -2.44
CA VAL A 198 17.04 7.19 -2.14
C VAL A 198 17.33 7.27 -0.63
N VAL A 199 16.35 6.93 0.20
CA VAL A 199 16.52 6.83 1.65
C VAL A 199 17.49 5.71 1.99
N LEU A 200 17.37 4.53 1.37
CA LEU A 200 18.26 3.39 1.66
C LEU A 200 19.72 3.69 1.30
N LEU A 201 19.98 4.30 0.14
CA LEU A 201 21.32 4.70 -0.31
C LEU A 201 22.01 5.67 0.67
N ASN A 202 21.22 6.50 1.36
CA ASN A 202 21.71 7.50 2.29
C ASN A 202 21.42 7.15 3.77
N LEU A 203 20.96 5.93 4.05
CA LEU A 203 20.46 5.53 5.38
C LEU A 203 21.49 5.75 6.49
N ALA A 204 22.76 5.44 6.23
CA ALA A 204 23.84 5.65 7.18
C ALA A 204 23.93 7.12 7.66
N SER A 205 23.65 8.08 6.79
CA SER A 205 23.74 9.52 7.12
C SER A 205 22.67 10.01 8.10
N LEU A 206 21.60 9.22 8.32
CA LEU A 206 20.58 9.50 9.34
C LEU A 206 21.05 9.16 10.75
N PHE A 207 22.00 8.23 10.88
CA PHE A 207 22.45 7.74 12.20
C PHE A 207 23.86 8.18 12.57
N LYS A 208 24.67 8.63 11.59
CA LYS A 208 26.00 9.18 11.82
C LYS A 208 25.93 10.33 12.83
N GLY A 209 26.77 10.27 13.86
CA GLY A 209 26.82 11.25 14.94
C GLY A 209 25.77 11.06 16.06
N ILE A 210 24.82 10.14 15.89
CA ILE A 210 23.76 9.86 16.88
C ILE A 210 23.99 8.49 17.53
N VAL A 211 24.12 7.45 16.70
CA VAL A 211 24.32 6.07 17.15
C VAL A 211 25.60 5.55 16.49
N PRO A 212 26.54 4.97 17.23
CA PRO A 212 27.70 4.33 16.63
C PRO A 212 27.31 2.98 16.01
N PHE A 213 27.84 2.69 14.81
CA PHE A 213 27.60 1.43 14.09
C PHE A 213 28.75 1.14 13.12
N GLN A 214 28.99 -0.14 12.87
CA GLN A 214 29.96 -0.66 11.90
C GLN A 214 29.29 -1.01 10.57
N SER A 215 28.07 -1.54 10.63
CA SER A 215 27.27 -1.83 9.45
C SER A 215 25.80 -1.55 9.71
N ILE A 216 25.08 -1.28 8.62
CA ILE A 216 23.65 -1.01 8.63
C ILE A 216 23.00 -1.80 7.50
N ILE A 217 21.93 -2.52 7.84
CA ILE A 217 21.05 -3.18 6.87
C ILE A 217 19.63 -2.71 7.15
N ALA A 218 18.79 -2.63 6.13
CA ALA A 218 17.39 -2.30 6.34
C ALA A 218 16.47 -3.00 5.36
N PHE A 219 15.25 -3.26 5.83
CA PHE A 219 14.21 -3.97 5.11
C PHE A 219 12.89 -3.25 5.26
N SER A 220 12.09 -3.20 4.21
CA SER A 220 10.82 -2.51 4.24
C SER A 220 9.76 -3.31 4.99
N PHE A 221 8.89 -2.60 5.71
CA PHE A 221 7.66 -3.14 6.26
C PHE A 221 6.54 -2.11 6.22
N LYS A 222 5.31 -2.59 6.22
CA LYS A 222 4.08 -1.80 6.29
C LYS A 222 3.12 -2.52 7.22
N MET A 223 2.49 -1.76 8.11
CA MET A 223 1.42 -2.24 8.97
C MET A 223 0.07 -1.72 8.48
N THR A 224 -0.94 -2.56 8.53
CA THR A 224 -2.34 -2.20 8.32
C THR A 224 -3.11 -2.49 9.59
N ARG A 225 -3.92 -1.52 10.03
CA ARG A 225 -4.76 -1.62 11.21
C ARG A 225 -6.21 -1.85 10.81
N ASP A 226 -7.01 -2.29 11.77
CA ASP A 226 -8.45 -2.31 11.64
C ASP A 226 -9.00 -0.88 11.47
N ALA A 227 -9.96 -0.70 10.56
CA ALA A 227 -10.73 0.52 10.47
C ALA A 227 -11.61 0.68 11.72
N GLU A 228 -11.83 1.92 12.17
CA GLU A 228 -12.81 2.18 13.23
C GLU A 228 -14.14 1.49 12.91
N TYR A 229 -14.67 0.73 13.88
CA TYR A 229 -15.93 0.01 13.71
C TYR A 229 -17.04 1.01 13.39
N ARG A 230 -17.52 0.94 12.16
CA ARG A 230 -18.79 1.52 11.77
C ARG A 230 -19.79 0.37 11.87
N PRO A 231 -20.80 0.45 12.76
CA PRO A 231 -21.85 -0.54 12.81
C PRO A 231 -22.37 -0.75 11.38
N SER A 232 -22.45 -2.01 10.93
CA SER A 232 -23.05 -2.27 9.62
C SER A 232 -24.50 -1.79 9.67
N ASP A 233 -25.01 -1.25 8.56
CA ASP A 233 -26.44 -0.99 8.40
C ASP A 233 -27.25 -2.30 8.26
N ASP A 234 -26.78 -3.40 8.86
CA ASP A 234 -27.52 -4.66 8.94
C ASP A 234 -28.69 -4.46 9.90
N ILE A 235 -29.90 -4.63 9.35
CA ILE A 235 -31.20 -4.39 10.00
C ILE A 235 -31.41 -5.27 11.25
N GLU A 236 -30.56 -6.28 11.45
CA GLU A 236 -30.72 -7.32 12.48
C GLU A 236 -30.09 -6.99 13.85
N GLN A 237 -29.24 -5.96 13.98
CA GLN A 237 -28.62 -5.62 15.26
C GLN A 237 -29.39 -4.53 16.02
N SER A 238 -29.63 -4.75 17.32
CA SER A 238 -30.23 -3.74 18.21
C SER A 238 -29.27 -2.56 18.43
N LEU A 239 -29.82 -1.35 18.57
CA LEU A 239 -29.04 -0.14 18.87
C LEU A 239 -28.18 -0.28 20.14
N LEU A 240 -28.66 -1.05 21.13
CA LEU A 240 -27.95 -1.27 22.39
C LEU A 240 -26.71 -2.17 22.19
N GLU A 241 -26.84 -3.22 21.37
CA GLU A 241 -25.74 -4.13 21.02
C GLU A 241 -24.65 -3.39 20.22
N ARG A 242 -25.08 -2.55 19.27
CA ARG A 242 -24.18 -1.66 18.51
C ARG A 242 -23.41 -0.70 19.42
N MET A 243 -24.05 -0.17 20.46
CA MET A 243 -23.41 0.73 21.43
C MET A 243 -22.46 -0.02 22.37
N GLU A 244 -22.82 -1.21 22.86
CA GLU A 244 -21.94 -2.02 23.72
C GLU A 244 -20.69 -2.51 22.99
N GLU A 245 -20.83 -2.94 21.73
CA GLU A 245 -19.70 -3.32 20.88
C GLU A 245 -18.79 -2.11 20.60
N GLY A 246 -19.37 -0.96 20.25
CA GLY A 246 -18.61 0.28 20.01
C GLY A 246 -17.93 0.85 21.26
N LEU A 247 -18.51 0.69 22.45
CA LEU A 247 -17.93 1.15 23.73
C LEU A 247 -16.77 0.27 24.20
N LYS A 248 -16.82 -1.05 23.98
CA LYS A 248 -15.70 -1.97 24.28
C LYS A 248 -14.47 -1.72 23.41
N GLN A 249 -14.62 -0.99 22.30
CA GLN A 249 -13.60 -0.81 21.26
C GLN A 249 -12.85 0.52 21.31
N ARG A 250 -13.15 1.40 22.28
CA ARG A 250 -12.52 2.73 22.38
C ARG A 250 -11.02 2.72 22.70
N GLU A 251 -10.40 1.56 22.84
CA GLU A 251 -8.95 1.45 23.02
C GLU A 251 -8.31 0.50 21.98
N LYS A 252 -7.89 1.12 20.86
CA LYS A 252 -6.86 0.71 19.88
C LYS A 252 -7.33 -0.01 18.62
N ALA A 253 -7.06 0.63 17.48
CA ALA A 253 -7.00 0.01 16.16
C ALA A 253 -5.85 -1.01 16.13
N ASP A 254 -6.19 -2.27 16.43
CA ASP A 254 -5.22 -3.35 16.48
C ASP A 254 -4.64 -3.64 15.08
N PRO A 255 -3.36 -4.03 15.00
CA PRO A 255 -2.79 -4.52 13.74
C PRO A 255 -3.62 -5.69 13.20
N VAL A 256 -3.83 -5.70 11.89
CA VAL A 256 -4.52 -6.79 11.16
C VAL A 256 -3.56 -7.48 10.19
N ARG A 257 -2.59 -6.72 9.66
CA ARG A 257 -1.65 -7.23 8.68
C ARG A 257 -0.29 -6.56 8.81
N LEU A 258 0.77 -7.37 8.77
CA LEU A 258 2.15 -6.95 8.58
C LEU A 258 2.63 -7.44 7.21
N VAL A 259 2.98 -6.50 6.33
CA VAL A 259 3.62 -6.81 5.05
C VAL A 259 5.10 -6.46 5.15
N TYR A 260 5.99 -7.40 4.85
CA TYR A 260 7.43 -7.25 5.11
C TYR A 260 8.28 -7.79 3.95
N ASP A 261 9.48 -7.24 3.75
CA ASP A 261 10.44 -7.70 2.73
C ASP A 261 10.74 -9.19 2.90
N ARG A 262 10.59 -9.99 1.84
CA ARG A 262 10.91 -11.43 1.84
C ARG A 262 12.37 -11.70 2.22
N ALA A 263 13.27 -10.77 1.94
CA ALA A 263 14.68 -10.88 2.32
C ALA A 263 14.97 -10.52 3.78
N MET A 264 13.96 -10.06 4.55
CA MET A 264 14.13 -9.68 5.95
C MET A 264 14.54 -10.88 6.81
N PRO A 265 15.64 -10.79 7.58
CA PRO A 265 16.06 -11.84 8.49
C PRO A 265 15.00 -12.18 9.55
N ILE A 266 14.88 -13.46 9.89
CA ILE A 266 13.88 -13.97 10.83
C ILE A 266 13.92 -13.27 12.20
N HIS A 267 15.11 -12.89 12.69
CA HIS A 267 15.22 -12.19 13.97
C HIS A 267 14.64 -10.77 13.96
N MET A 268 14.66 -10.09 12.80
CA MET A 268 14.02 -8.78 12.62
C MET A 268 12.49 -8.94 12.53
N LEU A 269 12.04 -10.01 11.87
CA LEU A 269 10.62 -10.34 11.81
C LEU A 269 10.05 -10.68 13.19
N ASN A 270 10.78 -11.45 13.99
CA ASN A 270 10.40 -11.77 15.38
C ASN A 270 10.34 -10.52 16.26
N LEU A 271 11.26 -9.56 16.06
CA LEU A 271 11.21 -8.26 16.73
C LEU A 271 9.92 -7.51 16.39
N LEU A 272 9.59 -7.39 15.11
CA LEU A 272 8.36 -6.72 14.65
C LEU A 272 7.11 -7.42 15.19
N SER A 273 7.03 -8.75 15.05
CA SER A 273 5.91 -9.55 15.54
C SER A 273 5.67 -9.33 17.04
N LYS A 274 6.73 -9.37 17.85
CA LYS A 274 6.65 -9.12 19.29
C LYS A 274 6.25 -7.68 19.63
N LYS A 275 6.88 -6.69 18.97
CA LYS A 275 6.66 -5.26 19.26
C LYS A 275 5.34 -4.72 18.73
N LEU A 276 4.75 -5.37 17.73
CA LEU A 276 3.43 -5.05 17.19
C LEU A 276 2.32 -5.91 17.81
N HIS A 277 2.64 -6.77 18.77
CA HIS A 277 1.67 -7.65 19.45
C HIS A 277 0.86 -8.52 18.47
N LEU A 278 1.51 -9.01 17.41
CA LEU A 278 0.83 -9.84 16.41
C LEU A 278 0.41 -11.19 17.01
N ASN A 279 -0.80 -11.62 16.72
CA ASN A 279 -1.39 -12.89 17.13
C ASN A 279 -1.60 -13.84 15.94
N GLN A 280 -2.11 -15.04 16.21
CA GLN A 280 -2.30 -16.09 15.19
C GLN A 280 -3.33 -15.75 14.09
N TYR A 281 -4.19 -14.75 14.34
CA TYR A 281 -5.20 -14.29 13.39
C TYR A 281 -4.71 -13.08 12.56
N ASP A 282 -3.50 -12.56 12.83
CA ASP A 282 -2.89 -11.49 12.06
C ASP A 282 -2.18 -12.03 10.82
N ALA A 283 -2.39 -11.35 9.69
CA ALA A 283 -1.79 -11.75 8.44
C ALA A 283 -0.33 -11.25 8.36
N MET A 284 0.61 -12.18 8.27
CA MET A 284 2.00 -11.87 7.93
C MET A 284 2.27 -12.22 6.47
N VAL A 285 2.51 -11.21 5.65
CA VAL A 285 2.64 -11.38 4.19
C VAL A 285 4.03 -10.96 3.72
N ALA A 286 4.81 -11.91 3.22
CA ALA A 286 6.09 -11.64 2.58
C ALA A 286 5.88 -11.17 1.13
N GLY A 287 6.56 -10.09 0.73
CA GLY A 287 6.52 -9.58 -0.65
C GLY A 287 7.88 -9.09 -1.17
N GLY A 288 7.91 -8.50 -2.37
CA GLY A 288 9.12 -7.91 -2.98
C GLY A 288 9.74 -6.75 -2.19
N ARG A 289 10.71 -5.98 -2.69
CA ARG A 289 11.37 -4.95 -1.86
C ARG A 289 10.51 -3.71 -1.54
N TYR A 290 9.65 -3.29 -2.46
CA TYR A 290 8.85 -2.06 -2.32
C TYR A 290 7.48 -2.36 -1.71
N ARG A 291 7.07 -1.60 -0.69
CA ARG A 291 5.74 -1.72 -0.04
C ARG A 291 4.79 -0.65 -0.55
N ASN A 292 3.52 -0.68 -0.16
CA ASN A 292 2.59 0.40 -0.47
C ASN A 292 2.44 0.73 -1.97
N THR A 293 2.26 -0.29 -2.79
CA THR A 293 2.14 -0.15 -4.26
C THR A 293 0.92 0.65 -4.70
N LYS A 294 0.01 1.04 -3.79
CA LYS A 294 -1.06 2.02 -4.05
C LYS A 294 -0.54 3.33 -4.63
N ASP A 295 0.70 3.73 -4.29
CA ASP A 295 1.30 4.96 -4.82
C ASP A 295 1.47 4.89 -6.34
N PHE A 296 1.37 3.71 -6.96
CA PHE A 296 1.40 3.56 -8.42
C PHE A 296 0.20 4.22 -9.11
N LEU A 297 -0.89 4.50 -8.38
CA LEU A 297 -2.02 5.29 -8.85
C LEU A 297 -1.59 6.68 -9.34
N SER A 298 -0.63 7.31 -8.65
CA SER A 298 -0.10 8.62 -9.00
C SER A 298 1.12 8.56 -9.91
N PHE A 299 1.43 7.39 -10.50
CA PHE A 299 2.55 7.30 -11.43
C PHE A 299 2.30 8.16 -12.67
N GLU A 300 3.20 9.10 -12.89
CA GLU A 300 3.14 10.03 -14.02
C GLU A 300 3.61 9.36 -15.31
N ASN A 301 3.01 9.74 -16.43
CA ASN A 301 3.48 9.31 -17.74
C ASN A 301 4.74 10.07 -18.13
N LEU A 302 5.86 9.36 -18.13
CA LEU A 302 7.17 9.91 -18.50
C LEU A 302 7.52 9.72 -19.97
N GLY A 303 6.66 9.05 -20.74
CA GLY A 303 6.86 8.69 -22.14
C GLY A 303 5.90 9.41 -23.08
N GLY A 304 5.39 8.68 -24.09
CA GLY A 304 4.47 9.22 -25.09
C GLY A 304 3.01 9.17 -24.66
N LYS A 305 2.14 9.96 -25.33
CA LYS A 305 0.69 9.97 -25.06
C LYS A 305 -0.01 8.61 -25.26
N LYS A 306 0.56 7.73 -26.08
CA LYS A 306 0.02 6.38 -26.35
C LYS A 306 0.14 5.42 -25.15
N LEU A 307 0.88 5.81 -24.12
CA LEU A 307 1.09 4.98 -22.93
C LEU A 307 -0.04 5.10 -21.90
N GLU A 308 -1.03 5.96 -22.18
CA GLU A 308 -2.23 6.20 -21.37
C GLU A 308 -3.48 6.11 -22.25
N HIS A 309 -4.64 5.93 -21.62
CA HIS A 309 -5.91 6.07 -22.35
C HIS A 309 -6.13 7.54 -22.76
N PRO A 310 -6.69 7.80 -23.95
CA PRO A 310 -7.10 9.15 -24.31
C PRO A 310 -8.20 9.62 -23.35
N PRO A 311 -8.16 10.88 -22.88
CA PRO A 311 -9.20 11.40 -22.01
C PRO A 311 -10.54 11.43 -22.77
N ILE A 312 -11.60 10.94 -22.13
CA ILE A 312 -12.97 11.02 -22.64
C ILE A 312 -13.57 12.31 -22.06
N PRO A 313 -13.83 13.36 -22.87
CA PRO A 313 -14.41 14.59 -22.35
C PRO A 313 -15.86 14.35 -21.93
N ALA A 314 -16.21 14.80 -20.72
CA ALA A 314 -17.57 14.68 -20.21
C ALA A 314 -18.56 15.45 -21.09
N LEU A 315 -19.66 14.79 -21.47
CA LEU A 315 -20.68 15.39 -22.31
C LEU A 315 -21.62 16.26 -21.49
N LYS A 316 -21.89 17.46 -22.01
CA LYS A 316 -22.96 18.30 -21.46
C LYS A 316 -24.30 17.83 -22.01
N HIS A 317 -25.26 17.64 -21.12
CA HIS A 317 -26.60 17.24 -21.53
C HIS A 317 -27.28 18.41 -22.28
N PRO A 318 -27.71 18.25 -23.56
CA PRO A 318 -28.18 19.37 -24.39
C PRO A 318 -29.32 20.20 -23.79
N ARG A 319 -30.20 19.58 -22.98
CA ARG A 319 -31.28 20.31 -22.30
C ARG A 319 -30.80 21.30 -21.25
N PHE A 320 -29.62 21.13 -20.66
CA PHE A 320 -29.05 22.12 -19.75
C PHE A 320 -28.32 23.23 -20.50
N GLU A 321 -27.87 22.98 -21.73
CA GLU A 321 -27.26 24.03 -22.56
C GLU A 321 -28.31 24.97 -23.18
N GLN A 322 -29.49 24.43 -23.51
CA GLN A 322 -30.56 25.18 -24.17
C GLN A 322 -31.50 25.92 -23.21
N ALA A 323 -31.35 25.73 -21.90
CA ALA A 323 -32.22 26.34 -20.91
C ALA A 323 -31.49 27.44 -20.15
N ASP A 324 -32.17 28.57 -19.98
CA ASP A 324 -31.69 29.68 -19.16
C ASP A 324 -31.57 29.27 -17.67
N ASN A 325 -32.32 28.23 -17.28
CA ASN A 325 -32.40 27.73 -15.91
C ASN A 325 -32.52 26.19 -15.87
N VAL A 326 -31.69 25.57 -15.04
CA VAL A 326 -31.65 24.12 -14.80
C VAL A 326 -33.00 23.59 -14.30
N PHE A 327 -33.70 24.35 -13.45
CA PHE A 327 -34.99 23.92 -12.88
C PHE A 327 -36.10 23.82 -13.93
N ASP A 328 -36.07 24.68 -14.95
CA ASP A 328 -37.06 24.62 -16.03
C ASP A 328 -36.88 23.37 -16.89
N SER A 329 -35.63 22.94 -17.08
CA SER A 329 -35.32 21.69 -17.78
C SER A 329 -35.81 20.45 -17.02
N ILE A 330 -35.65 20.42 -15.70
CA ILE A 330 -36.10 19.31 -14.85
C ILE A 330 -37.63 19.29 -14.75
N LYS A 331 -38.27 20.46 -14.64
CA LYS A 331 -39.74 20.55 -14.55
C LYS A 331 -40.44 20.03 -15.80
N ARG A 332 -39.83 20.15 -16.98
CA ARG A 332 -40.42 19.72 -18.24
C ARG A 332 -40.49 18.20 -18.36
N ASN A 333 -39.44 17.49 -17.96
CA ASN A 333 -39.33 16.04 -18.00
C ASN A 333 -38.20 15.57 -17.07
N ASP A 334 -38.29 14.34 -16.59
CA ASP A 334 -37.19 13.70 -15.90
C ASP A 334 -35.93 13.65 -16.81
N ILE A 335 -34.77 13.85 -16.18
CA ILE A 335 -33.46 13.84 -16.82
C ILE A 335 -32.60 12.82 -16.07
N LEU A 336 -32.11 11.83 -16.80
CA LEU A 336 -31.13 10.86 -16.30
C LEU A 336 -29.75 11.22 -16.83
N LEU A 337 -28.80 11.44 -15.92
CA LEU A 337 -27.40 11.61 -16.25
C LEU A 337 -26.67 10.30 -15.96
N TYR A 338 -25.86 9.84 -16.91
CA TYR A 338 -25.03 8.66 -16.75
C TYR A 338 -23.56 9.10 -16.70
N TYR A 339 -22.94 8.97 -15.54
CA TYR A 339 -21.53 9.31 -15.35
C TYR A 339 -20.64 8.08 -15.61
N PRO A 340 -19.42 8.25 -16.12
CA PRO A 340 -18.68 9.51 -16.32
C PRO A 340 -18.73 10.06 -17.77
N TYR A 341 -19.76 9.73 -18.55
CA TYR A 341 -19.85 9.97 -20.00
C TYR A 341 -20.05 11.43 -20.40
#